data_AF-A0A1D8IQN9-F1
#
_entry.id   AF-A0A1D8IQN9-F1
#
_cell.length_a   1.000
_cell.length_b   1.000
_cell.length_c   1.000
_cell.angle_alpha   90.00
_cell.angle_beta   90.00
_cell.angle_gamma   90.00
#
_symmetry.space_group_name_H-M   'P 1'
#
loop_
_entity.id
_entity.type
_entity.pdbx_description
1 polymer ?
#
loop_
_entity_poly.entity_id
_entity_poly.type
_entity_poly.pdbx_seq_one_letter_code
_entity_poly.pdbx_strand_id
1 'polypeptide(L)'
;MIERLPHPTLEYAIGSRAVVATLCSRPCPRLADFRVADYVGDYRLCNPRGGQDLIAACARVFFEENAPFLAQIDGREHGREYSLALFATFLAVEFNAFTPEAHFLVLAPTQPAQTENAPYAGLWAAQHMEALQAEGDSATLFDEADALIEALRQAPPTPPTPPPRRRWWRPFGR
;
A
#
# COMPACT_ATOMS: atom_id res chain seq x y z
N MET A 1 -12.31 5.93 14.61
CA MET A 1 -12.62 6.10 13.18
C MET A 1 -11.40 6.74 12.56
N ILE A 2 -10.80 6.07 11.58
CA ILE A 2 -9.52 6.51 11.02
C ILE A 2 -9.78 7.53 9.90
N GLU A 3 -9.12 8.70 10.00
CA GLU A 3 -9.10 9.71 8.95
C GLU A 3 -8.32 9.22 7.72
N ARG A 4 -8.69 9.74 6.55
CA ARG A 4 -8.00 9.42 5.30
C ARG A 4 -6.54 9.87 5.36
N LEU A 5 -5.67 9.10 4.71
CA LEU A 5 -4.25 9.42 4.59
C LEU A 5 -4.04 10.64 3.69
N PRO A 6 -3.03 11.48 3.96
CA PRO A 6 -2.81 12.71 3.20
C PRO A 6 -2.39 12.43 1.75
N HIS A 7 -3.08 13.07 0.81
CA HIS A 7 -2.92 12.81 -0.62
C HIS A 7 -1.48 13.02 -1.15
N PRO A 8 -0.73 14.09 -0.78
CA PRO A 8 0.61 14.32 -1.35
C PRO A 8 1.62 13.21 -1.03
N THR A 9 1.58 12.65 0.18
CA THR A 9 2.50 11.58 0.58
C THR A 9 2.15 10.26 -0.11
N LEU A 10 0.85 9.99 -0.30
CA LEU A 10 0.38 8.84 -1.07
C LEU A 10 0.78 8.92 -2.54
N GLU A 11 0.61 10.08 -3.19
CA GLU A 11 1.05 10.30 -4.56
C GLU A 11 2.55 10.07 -4.72
N TYR A 12 3.35 10.57 -3.76
CA TYR A 12 4.79 10.31 -3.74
C TYR A 12 5.08 8.81 -3.60
N ALA A 13 4.49 8.12 -2.62
CA ALA A 13 4.75 6.70 -2.37
C ALA A 13 4.35 5.81 -3.55
N ILE A 14 3.16 6.05 -4.13
CA ILE A 14 2.63 5.31 -5.28
C ILE A 14 3.44 5.63 -6.53
N GLY A 15 3.67 6.92 -6.82
CA GLY A 15 4.33 7.37 -8.04
C GLY A 15 5.82 7.02 -8.10
N SER A 16 6.52 7.11 -6.96
CA SER A 16 7.94 6.72 -6.87
C SER A 16 8.15 5.21 -6.78
N ARG A 17 7.08 4.44 -6.51
CA ARG A 17 7.15 3.00 -6.20
C ARG A 17 8.15 2.69 -5.08
N ALA A 18 8.27 3.61 -4.13
CA ALA A 18 9.18 3.47 -3.00
C ALA A 18 8.84 2.19 -2.22
N VAL A 19 9.88 1.43 -1.90
CA VAL A 19 9.75 0.24 -1.04
C VAL A 19 9.48 0.69 0.39
N VAL A 20 8.68 -0.05 1.14
CA VAL A 20 8.27 0.31 2.52
C VAL A 20 9.49 0.51 3.41
N ALA A 21 10.55 -0.27 3.23
CA ALA A 21 11.81 -0.10 3.96
C ALA A 21 12.45 1.29 3.78
N THR A 22 12.15 2.01 2.70
CA THR A 22 12.64 3.39 2.47
C THR A 22 11.68 4.47 2.95
N LEU A 23 10.43 4.11 3.24
CA LEU A 23 9.40 5.02 3.76
C LEU A 23 9.42 5.07 5.28
N CYS A 24 9.59 3.91 5.93
CA CYS A 24 9.54 3.80 7.39
C CYS A 24 10.88 4.20 8.03
N SER A 25 10.81 4.91 9.16
CA SER A 25 11.99 5.23 9.99
C SER A 25 12.46 4.04 10.85
N ARG A 26 11.58 3.04 11.04
CA ARG A 26 11.85 1.80 11.77
C ARG A 26 11.91 0.61 10.82
N PRO A 27 12.69 -0.44 11.15
CA PRO A 27 12.75 -1.65 10.33
C PRO A 27 11.37 -2.30 10.23
N CYS A 28 10.94 -2.60 9.01
CA CYS A 28 9.73 -3.35 8.72
C CYS A 28 10.14 -4.61 7.93
N PRO A 29 10.76 -5.62 8.55
CA PRO A 29 11.38 -6.73 7.83
C PRO A 29 10.41 -7.52 6.96
N ARG A 30 9.14 -7.68 7.38
CA ARG A 30 8.15 -8.48 6.64
C ARG A 30 7.53 -7.71 5.49
N LEU A 31 7.37 -6.40 5.65
CA LEU A 31 6.89 -5.50 4.62
C LEU A 31 8.04 -4.84 3.84
N ALA A 32 9.31 -5.14 4.11
CA ALA A 32 10.46 -4.41 3.60
C ALA A 32 10.46 -4.31 2.07
N ASP A 33 10.15 -5.44 1.43
CA ASP A 33 10.11 -5.60 -0.01
C ASP A 33 8.71 -5.34 -0.59
N PHE A 34 7.81 -4.70 0.16
CA PHE A 34 6.52 -4.24 -0.36
C PHE A 34 6.60 -2.78 -0.81
N ARG A 35 5.64 -2.37 -1.62
CA ARG A 35 5.42 -0.96 -2.00
C ARG A 35 3.96 -0.61 -1.83
N VAL A 36 3.67 0.68 -1.68
CA VAL A 36 2.30 1.17 -1.80
C VAL A 36 1.90 1.07 -3.28
N ALA A 37 0.91 0.21 -3.56
CA ALA A 37 0.42 -0.04 -4.90
C ALA A 37 -0.72 0.90 -5.27
N ASP A 38 -1.63 1.14 -4.32
CA ASP A 38 -2.79 2.01 -4.51
C ASP A 38 -3.34 2.49 -3.17
N TYR A 39 -4.18 3.53 -3.21
CA TYR A 39 -5.00 3.97 -2.10
C TYR A 39 -6.42 4.26 -2.58
N VAL A 40 -7.34 3.35 -2.24
CA VAL A 40 -8.73 3.42 -2.66
C VAL A 40 -9.52 4.14 -1.57
N GLY A 41 -9.70 5.45 -1.76
CA GLY A 41 -10.39 6.31 -0.80
C GLY A 41 -11.91 6.40 -1.00
N ASP A 42 -12.42 6.21 -2.22
CA ASP A 42 -13.81 6.58 -2.57
C ASP A 42 -14.62 5.37 -3.05
N TYR A 43 -14.99 4.50 -2.10
CA TYR A 43 -15.81 3.30 -2.34
C TYR A 43 -17.10 3.59 -3.14
N ARG A 44 -17.65 4.81 -3.02
CA ARG A 44 -18.88 5.23 -3.71
C ARG A 44 -18.75 5.34 -5.23
N LEU A 45 -17.54 5.49 -5.78
CA LEU A 45 -17.33 5.71 -7.22
C LEU A 45 -17.24 4.41 -8.03
N CYS A 46 -16.87 3.28 -7.41
CA CYS A 46 -16.63 2.03 -8.15
C CYS A 46 -17.87 1.15 -8.31
N ASN A 47 -18.94 1.37 -7.54
CA ASN A 47 -20.14 0.51 -7.57
C ASN A 47 -21.42 1.33 -7.87
N PRO A 48 -21.75 1.57 -9.16
CA PRO A 48 -22.99 2.24 -9.55
C PRO A 48 -24.24 1.36 -9.40
N ARG A 49 -24.14 0.15 -8.83
CA ARG A 49 -25.29 -0.75 -8.64
C ARG A 49 -26.21 -0.19 -7.56
N GLY A 50 -27.37 0.28 -8.03
CA GLY A 50 -28.36 1.05 -7.30
C GLY A 50 -28.67 0.61 -5.87
N GLY A 51 -28.65 1.61 -4.98
CA GLY A 51 -29.73 1.87 -4.02
C GLY A 51 -29.97 0.88 -2.88
N GLN A 52 -29.32 -0.27 -2.81
CA GLN A 52 -29.48 -1.20 -1.70
C GLN A 52 -28.15 -1.76 -1.23
N ASP A 53 -28.05 -1.79 0.10
CA ASP A 53 -27.07 -2.46 0.93
C ASP A 53 -25.69 -1.83 1.08
N LEU A 54 -25.57 -1.10 2.20
CA LEU A 54 -24.37 -0.97 3.06
C LEU A 54 -23.71 -2.31 3.43
N ILE A 55 -24.20 -3.45 2.92
CA ILE A 55 -23.64 -4.77 3.19
C ILE A 55 -22.28 -4.86 2.50
N ALA A 56 -21.26 -4.65 3.33
CA ALA A 56 -19.88 -5.04 3.14
C ALA A 56 -19.04 -4.22 2.15
N ALA A 57 -18.89 -2.93 2.43
CA ALA A 57 -17.66 -2.22 2.05
C ALA A 57 -16.47 -2.80 2.86
N CYS A 58 -16.04 -4.00 2.49
CA CYS A 58 -14.86 -4.62 3.03
C CYS A 58 -13.89 -5.06 1.93
N ALA A 59 -12.60 -5.15 2.25
CA ALA A 59 -11.54 -5.43 1.29
C ALA A 59 -11.81 -6.74 0.54
N ARG A 60 -12.32 -7.77 1.25
CA ARG A 60 -12.67 -9.06 0.65
C ARG A 60 -13.66 -8.91 -0.49
N VAL A 61 -14.74 -8.16 -0.30
CA VAL A 61 -15.77 -7.94 -1.33
C VAL A 61 -15.26 -7.02 -2.43
N PHE A 62 -14.49 -5.99 -2.06
CA PHE A 62 -13.99 -5.01 -3.03
C PHE A 62 -12.97 -5.61 -4.01
N PHE A 63 -12.12 -6.52 -3.55
CA PHE A 63 -11.01 -7.08 -4.34
C PHE A 63 -11.19 -8.55 -4.74
N GLU A 64 -12.36 -9.14 -4.51
CA GLU A 64 -12.63 -10.56 -4.79
C GLU A 64 -12.30 -10.96 -6.24
N GLU A 65 -12.59 -10.05 -7.19
CA GLU A 65 -12.33 -10.27 -8.62
C GLU A 65 -10.85 -10.06 -9.01
N ASN A 66 -10.06 -9.38 -8.16
CA ASN A 66 -8.67 -9.03 -8.48
C ASN A 66 -7.68 -10.14 -8.08
N ALA A 67 -7.93 -10.81 -6.95
CA ALA A 67 -7.06 -11.88 -6.47
C ALA A 67 -7.79 -12.82 -5.51
N PRO A 68 -7.39 -14.10 -5.43
CA PRO A 68 -7.86 -15.01 -4.40
C PRO A 68 -7.59 -14.47 -2.98
N PHE A 69 -8.61 -14.52 -2.12
CA PHE A 69 -8.49 -14.14 -0.72
C PHE A 69 -7.83 -15.27 0.09
N LEU A 70 -6.84 -14.93 0.92
CA LEU A 70 -6.11 -15.88 1.74
C LEU A 70 -6.57 -15.86 3.20
N ALA A 71 -6.58 -14.69 3.81
CA ALA A 71 -6.88 -14.53 5.23
C ALA A 71 -7.30 -13.08 5.55
N GLN A 72 -8.02 -12.91 6.65
CA GLN A 72 -8.26 -11.62 7.26
C GLN A 72 -7.85 -11.70 8.73
N ILE A 73 -7.16 -10.67 9.19
CA ILE A 73 -6.69 -10.53 10.56
C ILE A 73 -7.38 -9.30 11.13
N ASP A 74 -8.26 -9.50 12.11
CA ASP A 74 -8.98 -8.39 12.77
C ASP A 74 -8.02 -7.64 13.69
N GLY A 75 -7.80 -6.36 13.40
CA GLY A 75 -6.92 -5.54 14.24
C GLY A 75 -7.48 -5.28 15.63
N ARG A 76 -8.78 -5.47 15.89
CA ARG A 76 -9.36 -5.31 17.23
C ARG A 76 -8.80 -6.30 18.23
N GLU A 77 -8.48 -7.51 17.81
CA GLU A 77 -7.81 -8.52 18.64
C GLU A 77 -6.41 -8.07 19.06
N HIS A 78 -5.83 -7.15 18.27
CA HIS A 78 -4.58 -6.48 18.56
C HIS A 78 -4.80 -5.05 19.09
N GLY A 79 -6.02 -4.52 19.29
CA GLY A 79 -6.22 -3.14 19.73
C GLY A 79 -5.90 -2.06 18.68
N ARG A 80 -6.02 -2.40 17.40
CA ARG A 80 -5.87 -1.49 16.24
C ARG A 80 -7.24 -1.22 15.62
N GLU A 81 -7.42 -0.03 15.03
CA GLU A 81 -8.69 0.41 14.43
C GLU A 81 -8.86 0.02 12.94
N TYR A 82 -7.93 -0.74 12.38
CA TYR A 82 -7.95 -1.23 11.00
C TYR A 82 -7.73 -2.74 10.98
N SER A 83 -8.08 -3.39 9.88
CA SER A 83 -7.84 -4.83 9.67
C SER A 83 -6.84 -5.05 8.53
N LEU A 84 -6.26 -6.24 8.49
CA LEU A 84 -5.39 -6.68 7.40
C LEU A 84 -6.09 -7.77 6.61
N ALA A 85 -6.26 -7.56 5.31
CA ALA A 85 -6.81 -8.56 4.39
C ALA A 85 -5.71 -9.01 3.42
N LEU A 86 -5.32 -10.28 3.53
CA LEU A 86 -4.28 -10.89 2.73
C LEU A 86 -4.92 -11.52 1.50
N PHE A 87 -4.44 -11.14 0.33
CA PHE A 87 -4.78 -11.75 -0.95
C PHE A 87 -3.56 -12.46 -1.52
N ALA A 88 -3.78 -13.32 -2.49
CA ALA A 88 -2.72 -14.09 -3.11
C ALA A 88 -1.60 -13.21 -3.68
N THR A 89 -1.89 -11.98 -4.12
CA THR A 89 -0.87 -11.15 -4.80
C THR A 89 -0.61 -9.80 -4.12
N PHE A 90 -1.34 -9.46 -3.07
CA PHE A 90 -1.18 -8.20 -2.34
C PHE A 90 -1.80 -8.27 -0.94
N LEU A 91 -1.44 -7.31 -0.10
CA LEU A 91 -2.03 -7.06 1.21
C LEU A 91 -2.87 -5.79 1.13
N ALA A 92 -4.08 -5.80 1.67
CA ALA A 92 -4.90 -4.61 1.86
C ALA A 92 -5.00 -4.27 3.35
N VAL A 93 -4.64 -3.04 3.70
CA VAL A 93 -4.95 -2.44 4.99
C VAL A 93 -6.33 -1.81 4.88
N GLU A 94 -7.25 -2.28 5.69
CA GLU A 94 -8.66 -1.94 5.61
C GLU A 94 -9.05 -1.03 6.78
N PHE A 95 -9.50 0.18 6.44
CA PHE A 95 -9.94 1.17 7.42
C PHE A 95 -11.46 1.31 7.39
N ASN A 96 -12.06 1.50 8.57
CA ASN A 96 -13.50 1.74 8.72
C ASN A 96 -14.37 0.71 7.95
N ALA A 97 -13.96 -0.57 7.97
CA ALA A 97 -14.65 -1.66 7.29
C ALA A 97 -16.16 -1.67 7.60
N PHE A 98 -16.98 -2.06 6.63
CA PHE A 98 -18.43 -2.14 6.76
C PHE A 98 -19.13 -0.79 6.99
N THR A 99 -18.47 0.32 6.65
CA THR A 99 -19.06 1.67 6.71
C THR A 99 -18.94 2.38 5.36
N PRO A 100 -19.72 3.46 5.11
CA PRO A 100 -19.55 4.31 3.92
C PRO A 100 -18.18 4.99 3.81
N GLU A 101 -17.44 5.02 4.91
CA GLU A 101 -16.15 5.69 5.09
C GLU A 101 -14.98 4.73 4.81
N ALA A 102 -15.29 3.49 4.40
CA ALA A 102 -14.32 2.45 4.14
C ALA A 102 -13.33 2.89 3.06
N HIS A 103 -12.07 2.64 3.34
CA HIS A 103 -10.98 2.93 2.42
C HIS A 103 -9.85 1.92 2.63
N PHE A 104 -9.04 1.74 1.59
CA PHE A 104 -8.06 0.66 1.53
C PHE A 104 -6.70 1.19 1.10
N LEU A 105 -5.67 0.87 1.87
CA LEU A 105 -4.27 1.03 1.45
C LEU A 105 -3.79 -0.32 0.92
N VAL A 106 -3.40 -0.38 -0.36
CA VAL A 106 -2.99 -1.62 -1.02
C VAL A 106 -1.47 -1.68 -1.08
N LEU A 107 -0.91 -2.76 -0.56
CA LEU A 107 0.52 -3.05 -0.56
C LEU A 107 0.80 -4.26 -1.44
N ALA A 108 1.67 -4.11 -2.43
CA ALA A 108 2.09 -5.20 -3.30
C ALA A 108 3.58 -5.50 -3.12
N PRO A 109 4.01 -6.77 -3.25
CA PRO A 109 5.43 -7.09 -3.32
C PRO A 109 6.11 -6.30 -4.45
N THR A 110 7.34 -5.86 -4.19
CA THR A 110 8.20 -5.23 -5.19
C THR A 110 8.63 -6.30 -6.17
N GLN A 111 8.45 -6.02 -7.46
CA GLN A 111 8.97 -6.90 -8.47
C GLN A 111 10.47 -6.64 -8.62
N PRO A 112 11.30 -7.70 -8.74
CA PRO A 112 12.67 -7.51 -9.22
C PRO A 112 12.60 -6.80 -10.56
N ALA A 113 13.62 -5.99 -10.89
CA ALA A 113 13.68 -4.91 -11.91
C ALA A 113 13.33 -5.28 -13.38
N GLN A 114 12.30 -6.08 -13.62
CA GLN A 114 11.68 -6.37 -14.89
C GLN A 114 10.39 -5.54 -15.02
N THR A 115 10.09 -5.15 -16.24
CA THR A 115 8.86 -4.46 -16.65
C THR A 115 7.62 -5.14 -16.06
N GLU A 116 6.60 -4.36 -15.66
CA GLU A 116 5.33 -4.80 -15.03
C GLU A 116 4.60 -5.94 -15.73
N ASN A 117 4.94 -6.22 -16.98
CA ASN A 117 4.40 -7.31 -17.80
C ASN A 117 5.36 -8.51 -17.89
N ALA A 118 6.28 -8.64 -16.93
CA ALA A 118 7.16 -9.79 -16.87
C ALA A 118 6.33 -11.07 -16.77
N PRO A 119 6.65 -12.10 -17.57
CA PRO A 119 6.04 -13.40 -17.37
C PRO A 119 6.29 -13.81 -15.92
N TYR A 120 5.27 -14.33 -15.24
CA TYR A 120 5.30 -14.79 -13.84
C TYR A 120 5.28 -13.72 -12.73
N ALA A 121 5.03 -12.44 -13.06
CA ALA A 121 4.79 -11.38 -12.07
C ALA A 121 3.81 -11.77 -10.94
N GLY A 122 2.68 -12.39 -11.30
CA GLY A 122 1.68 -12.86 -10.33
C GLY A 122 2.15 -14.05 -9.48
N LEU A 123 2.96 -14.95 -10.04
CA LEU A 123 3.52 -16.09 -9.30
C LEU A 123 4.55 -15.63 -8.28
N TRP A 124 5.39 -14.65 -8.64
CA TRP A 124 6.35 -14.04 -7.72
C TRP A 124 5.63 -13.40 -6.54
N ALA A 125 4.57 -12.62 -6.81
CA ALA A 125 3.75 -12.02 -5.77
C ALA A 125 3.10 -13.07 -4.87
N ALA A 126 2.58 -14.16 -5.45
CA ALA A 126 2.01 -15.29 -4.72
C ALA A 126 2.99 -15.90 -3.72
N GLN A 127 4.23 -16.16 -4.13
CA GLN A 127 5.26 -16.72 -3.24
C GLN A 127 5.56 -15.80 -2.05
N HIS A 128 5.56 -14.48 -2.25
CA HIS A 128 5.80 -13.52 -1.17
C HIS A 128 4.61 -13.44 -0.20
N MET A 129 3.39 -13.47 -0.72
CA MET A 129 2.18 -13.46 0.11
C MET A 129 2.02 -14.76 0.90
N GLU A 130 2.36 -15.90 0.32
CA GLU A 130 2.40 -17.20 1.03
C GLU A 130 3.43 -17.19 2.15
N ALA A 131 4.63 -16.65 1.91
CA ALA A 131 5.65 -16.49 2.95
C ALA A 131 5.16 -15.58 4.09
N LEU A 132 4.57 -14.42 3.75
CA LEU A 132 4.01 -13.50 4.73
C LEU A 132 2.93 -14.16 5.60
N GLN A 133 2.05 -14.98 4.99
CA GLN A 133 1.01 -15.72 5.68
C GLN A 133 1.61 -16.81 6.60
N ALA A 134 2.62 -17.55 6.13
CA ALA A 134 3.22 -18.67 6.85
C ALA A 134 3.98 -18.26 8.12
N GLU A 135 4.52 -17.05 8.17
CA GLU A 135 5.24 -16.54 9.36
C GLU A 135 4.33 -16.41 10.60
N GLY A 136 3.02 -16.26 10.43
CA GLY A 136 2.02 -16.40 11.50
C GLY A 136 2.03 -15.37 12.64
N ASP A 137 2.97 -14.43 12.67
CA ASP A 137 3.08 -13.42 13.74
C ASP A 137 2.26 -12.16 13.44
N SER A 138 0.94 -12.23 13.61
CA SER A 138 0.06 -11.11 13.32
C SER A 138 0.43 -9.81 14.05
N ALA A 139 0.95 -9.88 15.28
CA ALA A 139 1.28 -8.70 16.07
C ALA A 139 2.41 -7.89 15.45
N THR A 140 3.50 -8.55 15.03
CA THR A 140 4.60 -7.89 14.33
C THR A 140 4.13 -7.29 12.99
N LEU A 141 3.22 -7.96 12.27
CA LEU A 141 2.68 -7.41 11.02
C LEU A 141 1.89 -6.12 11.23
N PHE A 142 1.10 -6.04 12.32
CA PHE A 142 0.41 -4.80 12.69
C PHE A 142 1.40 -3.70 13.09
N ASP A 143 2.46 -4.00 13.82
CA ASP A 143 3.46 -3.00 14.20
C ASP A 143 4.17 -2.41 12.97
N GLU A 144 4.45 -3.24 11.95
CA GLU A 144 5.00 -2.77 10.68
C GLU A 144 4.00 -1.95 9.86
N ALA A 145 2.72 -2.35 9.86
CA ALA A 145 1.66 -1.57 9.22
C ALA A 145 1.44 -0.22 9.92
N ASP A 146 1.53 -0.16 11.26
CA ASP A 146 1.48 1.06 12.05
C ASP A 146 2.63 2.00 11.67
N ALA A 147 3.85 1.47 11.57
CA ALA A 147 5.03 2.26 11.16
C ALA A 147 4.87 2.84 9.75
N LEU A 148 4.29 2.08 8.81
CA LEU A 148 3.99 2.57 7.47
C LEU A 148 2.90 3.64 7.47
N ILE A 149 1.79 3.42 8.20
CA ILE A 149 0.71 4.40 8.33
C ILE A 149 1.24 5.71 8.94
N GLU A 150 2.08 5.62 9.97
CA GLU A 150 2.73 6.78 10.58
C GLU A 150 3.61 7.52 9.57
N ALA A 151 4.45 6.80 8.81
CA ALA A 151 5.29 7.38 7.77
C ALA A 151 4.47 8.08 6.68
N LEU A 152 3.36 7.47 6.24
CA LEU A 152 2.47 8.03 5.23
C LEU A 152 1.71 9.27 5.72
N ARG A 153 1.57 9.47 7.04
CA ARG A 153 0.97 10.69 7.61
C ARG A 153 1.95 11.86 7.68
N GLN A 154 3.24 11.60 7.58
CA GLN A 154 4.26 12.64 7.59
C GLN A 154 4.36 13.30 6.19
N ALA A 155 4.82 14.55 6.15
CA ALA A 155 5.07 15.22 4.88
C ALA A 155 6.11 14.44 4.06
N PRO A 156 5.96 14.34 2.73
CA PRO A 156 6.89 13.60 1.90
C PRO A 156 8.30 14.20 2.06
N PRO A 157 9.36 13.37 2.03
CA PRO A 157 10.72 13.88 2.06
C PRO A 157 10.90 14.87 0.90
N THR A 158 11.41 16.06 1.20
CA THR A 158 11.66 17.09 0.18
C THR A 158 12.51 16.47 -0.92
N PRO A 159 12.07 16.47 -2.20
CA PRO A 159 12.89 15.93 -3.26
C PRO A 159 14.25 16.65 -3.25
N PRO A 160 15.36 15.92 -3.43
CA PRO A 160 16.68 16.55 -3.40
C PRO A 160 16.69 17.68 -4.41
N THR A 161 17.02 18.89 -3.94
CA THR A 161 17.15 20.08 -4.79
C THR A 161 17.99 19.69 -6.00
N PRO A 162 17.49 19.83 -7.24
CA PRO A 162 18.27 19.47 -8.41
C PRO A 162 19.61 20.21 -8.34
N PRO A 163 20.75 19.53 -8.59
CA PRO A 163 22.05 20.19 -8.53
C PRO A 163 21.97 21.42 -9.44
N PRO A 164 22.50 22.58 -8.99
CA PRO A 164 22.43 23.80 -9.78
C PRO A 164 22.95 23.46 -11.16
N ARG A 165 22.08 23.60 -12.17
CA ARG A 165 22.43 23.37 -13.57
C ARG A 165 23.69 24.21 -13.81
N ARG A 166 24.85 23.57 -13.90
CA ARG A 166 26.08 24.25 -14.32
C ARG A 166 25.72 24.83 -15.68
N ARG A 167 25.57 26.14 -15.76
CA ARG A 167 25.47 26.84 -17.04
C ARG A 167 26.85 26.69 -17.65
N TRP A 168 27.01 25.72 -18.55
CA TRP A 168 28.18 25.65 -19.41
C TRP A 168 28.07 26.84 -20.38
N TRP A 169 28.52 28.01 -19.93
CA TRP A 169 28.80 29.12 -20.82
C TRP A 169 29.94 28.67 -21.73
N ARG A 170 29.62 28.26 -22.96
CA ARG A 170 30.60 28.15 -24.02
C ARG A 170 31.11 29.56 -24.32
N PRO A 171 32.42 29.84 -24.28
CA PRO A 171 32.94 31.01 -24.95
C PRO A 171 32.97 30.66 -26.45
N PHE A 172 31.99 31.14 -27.21
CA PHE A 172 32.19 31.24 -28.65
C PHE A 172 33.12 32.42 -28.90
N GLY A 173 34.41 32.11 -29.02
CA GLY A 173 35.39 32.98 -29.65
C GLY A 173 35.53 32.60 -31.12
N ARG A 174 35.10 33.50 -31.99
CA ARG A 174 35.80 34.04 -33.19
C ARG A 174 34.80 34.63 -34.17
#